data_AF-A0A7W3U0M6-F1
#
_entry.id   AF-A0A7W3U0M6-F1
#
_cell.length_a   1.000
_cell.length_b   1.000
_cell.length_c   1.000
_cell.angle_alpha   90.00
_cell.angle_beta   90.00
_cell.angle_gamma   90.00
#
_symmetry.space_group_name_H-M   'P 1'
#
loop_
_entity.id
_entity.type
_entity.pdbx_description
1 polymer ?
#
loop_
_entity_poly.entity_id
_entity_poly.type
_entity_poly.pdbx_seq_one_letter_code
_entity_poly.pdbx_strand_id
1 'polypeptide(L)'
;MSPFRYQLTNEEFREEWSVQHSKPMSRATFWRRKTWAQEHYPQWRKVFLFDGRIDLKEYQKFESFYSEKQYEAHQDPHLKILEEM
;
A
#
# COMPACT_ATOMS: atom_id res chain seq x y z
N MET A 1 3.14 -19.51 10.21
CA MET A 1 2.22 -18.88 9.25
C MET A 1 1.81 -19.91 8.21
N SER A 2 0.52 -20.07 7.93
CA SER A 2 0.05 -20.99 6.88
C SER A 2 0.40 -20.40 5.50
N PRO A 3 1.08 -21.14 4.61
CA PRO A 3 1.60 -20.62 3.35
C PRO A 3 0.52 -20.26 2.30
N PHE A 4 -0.76 -20.46 2.62
CA PHE A 4 -1.88 -20.27 1.68
C PHE A 4 -2.85 -19.14 2.05
N ARG A 5 -2.59 -18.37 3.12
CA ARG A 5 -3.43 -17.20 3.46
C ARG A 5 -2.94 -15.96 2.74
N TYR A 6 -3.45 -15.76 1.53
CA TYR A 6 -3.24 -14.50 0.79
C TYR A 6 -4.22 -13.39 1.20
N GLN A 7 -5.23 -13.72 2.01
CA GLN A 7 -6.19 -12.78 2.53
C GLN A 7 -6.12 -12.74 4.04
N LEU A 8 -5.83 -11.57 4.59
CA LEU A 8 -5.66 -11.34 6.01
C LEU A 8 -6.75 -10.42 6.54
N THR A 9 -7.16 -10.64 7.78
CA THR A 9 -7.93 -9.63 8.52
C THR A 9 -7.10 -8.37 8.71
N ASN A 10 -7.75 -7.26 9.10
CA ASN A 10 -7.05 -6.01 9.41
C ASN A 10 -5.94 -6.20 10.46
N GLU A 11 -6.20 -7.00 11.50
CA GLU A 11 -5.26 -7.25 12.58
C GLU A 11 -4.06 -8.06 12.10
N GLU A 12 -4.31 -9.20 11.45
CA GLU A 12 -3.26 -10.05 10.88
C GLU A 12 -2.41 -9.29 9.85
N PHE A 13 -3.03 -8.48 8.99
CA PHE A 13 -2.31 -7.68 8.01
C PHE A 13 -1.36 -6.67 8.66
N ARG A 14 -1.81 -5.99 9.72
CA ARG A 14 -0.98 -5.01 10.43
C ARG A 14 0.17 -5.67 11.20
N GLU A 15 -0.03 -6.89 11.68
CA GLU A 15 1.04 -7.70 12.28
C GLU A 15 2.04 -8.16 11.22
N GLU A 16 1.57 -8.67 10.08
CA GLU A 16 2.43 -9.10 8.96
C GLU A 16 3.26 -7.93 8.42
N TRP A 17 2.70 -6.72 8.40
CA TRP A 17 3.43 -5.49 8.05
C TRP A 17 4.68 -5.26 8.91
N SER A 18 4.65 -5.67 10.18
CA SER A 18 5.78 -5.51 11.09
C SER A 18 7.00 -6.30 10.67
N VAL A 19 6.81 -7.42 9.97
CA VAL A 19 7.89 -8.28 9.48
C VAL A 19 8.80 -7.50 8.53
N GLN A 20 8.24 -6.57 7.75
CA GLN A 20 9.00 -5.74 6.81
C GLN A 20 9.45 -4.40 7.40
N HIS A 21 8.74 -3.86 8.41
CA HIS A 21 8.94 -2.49 8.90
C HIS A 21 9.36 -2.38 10.37
N SER A 22 9.76 -3.50 11.01
CA SER A 22 10.14 -3.61 12.43
C SER A 22 9.04 -3.27 13.45
N LYS A 23 7.91 -2.71 13.02
CA LYS A 23 6.76 -2.33 13.86
C LYS A 23 5.45 -2.59 13.14
N PRO A 24 4.40 -3.05 13.84
CA PRO A 24 3.08 -3.21 13.27
C PRO A 24 2.55 -1.90 12.71
N MET A 25 1.81 -1.97 11.60
CA MET A 25 1.15 -0.80 11.06
C MET A 25 0.13 -0.27 12.08
N SER A 26 0.10 1.06 12.29
CA SER A 26 -0.92 1.68 13.13
C SER A 26 -2.29 1.67 12.43
N ARG A 27 -3.40 1.67 13.19
CA ARG A 27 -4.75 1.78 12.60
C ARG A 27 -4.90 3.06 11.77
N ALA A 28 -4.33 4.18 12.23
CA ALA A 28 -4.39 5.45 11.53
C ALA A 28 -3.68 5.39 10.17
N THR A 29 -2.48 4.77 10.12
CA THR A 29 -1.74 4.55 8.88
C THR A 29 -2.53 3.67 7.91
N PHE A 30 -3.12 2.58 8.41
CA PHE A 30 -3.96 1.70 7.60
C PHE A 30 -5.11 2.45 6.93
N TRP A 31 -5.88 3.23 7.70
CA TRP A 31 -7.00 3.99 7.16
C TRP A 31 -6.55 5.06 6.17
N ARG A 32 -5.45 5.78 6.46
CA ARG A 32 -4.87 6.74 5.50
C ARG A 32 -4.52 6.08 4.17
N ARG A 33 -3.86 4.92 4.21
CA ARG A 33 -3.50 4.17 2.99
C ARG A 33 -4.75 3.66 2.26
N LYS A 34 -5.76 3.18 2.98
CA LYS A 34 -7.03 2.77 2.38
C LYS A 34 -7.74 3.93 1.68
N THR A 35 -7.88 5.08 2.34
CA THR A 35 -8.49 6.28 1.76
C THR A 35 -7.72 6.73 0.53
N TRP A 36 -6.39 6.82 0.62
CA TRP A 36 -5.56 7.18 -0.51
C TRP A 36 -5.73 6.21 -1.69
N ALA A 37 -5.78 4.90 -1.43
CA ALA A 37 -6.00 3.90 -2.48
C ALA A 37 -7.36 4.08 -3.15
N GLN A 38 -8.41 4.42 -2.38
CA GLN A 38 -9.74 4.69 -2.92
C GLN A 38 -9.76 5.90 -3.87
N GLU A 39 -8.92 6.89 -3.62
CA GLU A 39 -8.82 8.12 -4.41
C GLU A 39 -7.91 7.95 -5.65
N HIS A 40 -6.82 7.19 -5.53
CA HIS A 40 -5.73 7.21 -6.51
C HIS A 40 -5.44 5.86 -7.18
N TYR A 41 -5.95 4.75 -6.66
CA TYR A 41 -5.64 3.41 -7.18
C TYR A 41 -6.91 2.69 -7.68
N PRO A 42 -7.16 2.61 -9.00
CA PRO A 42 -8.41 2.06 -9.55
C PRO A 42 -8.74 0.63 -9.10
N GLN A 43 -7.72 -0.16 -8.77
CA GLN A 43 -7.87 -1.57 -8.35
C GLN A 43 -7.98 -1.71 -6.82
N TRP A 44 -8.19 -0.64 -6.06
CA TRP A 44 -8.22 -0.69 -4.58
C TRP A 44 -9.19 -1.72 -4.00
N ARG A 45 -10.30 -2.03 -4.68
CA ARG A 45 -11.28 -3.05 -4.24
C ARG A 45 -10.74 -4.48 -4.30
N LYS A 46 -9.67 -4.72 -5.06
CA LYS A 46 -8.94 -6.00 -5.07
C LYS A 46 -7.99 -6.12 -3.88
N VAL A 47 -7.55 -4.98 -3.34
CA VAL A 47 -6.67 -4.89 -2.18
C VAL A 47 -7.47 -4.96 -0.88
N PHE A 48 -8.43 -4.03 -0.72
CA PHE A 48 -9.29 -3.92 0.46
C PHE A 48 -10.66 -4.51 0.15
N LEU A 49 -10.84 -5.76 0.52
CA LEU A 49 -12.02 -6.56 0.19
C LEU A 49 -13.26 -6.10 0.98
N PHE A 50 -14.43 -6.41 0.45
CA PHE A 50 -15.72 -5.97 1.02
C PHE A 50 -15.97 -6.51 2.43
N ASP A 51 -15.50 -7.72 2.72
CA ASP A 51 -15.57 -8.36 4.04
C ASP A 51 -14.55 -7.81 5.05
N GLY A 52 -13.78 -6.78 4.66
CA GLY A 52 -12.79 -6.13 5.49
C GLY A 52 -11.42 -6.82 5.49
N ARG A 53 -11.25 -7.89 4.70
CA ARG A 53 -9.94 -8.54 4.51
C ARG A 53 -9.07 -7.78 3.53
N ILE A 54 -7.78 -8.06 3.57
CA ILE A 54 -6.75 -7.48 2.73
C ILE A 54 -6.10 -8.59 1.93
N ASP A 55 -6.11 -8.46 0.60
CA ASP A 55 -5.35 -9.35 -0.27
C ASP A 55 -3.87 -8.90 -0.30
N LEU A 56 -2.99 -9.72 0.26
CA LEU A 56 -1.54 -9.46 0.35
C LEU A 56 -0.89 -9.27 -1.02
N LYS A 57 -1.29 -10.07 -2.01
CA LYS A 57 -0.67 -10.04 -3.35
C LYS A 57 -1.05 -8.75 -4.07
N GLU A 58 -2.32 -8.36 -3.99
CA GLU A 58 -2.76 -7.09 -4.55
C GLU A 58 -2.22 -5.90 -3.75
N TYR A 59 -2.06 -6.05 -2.43
CA TYR A 59 -1.45 -5.02 -1.58
C TYR A 59 0.00 -4.73 -1.99
N GLN A 60 0.81 -5.75 -2.32
CA GLN A 60 2.18 -5.55 -2.81
C GLN A 60 2.23 -4.73 -4.10
N LYS A 61 1.30 -4.96 -5.04
CA LYS A 61 1.20 -4.14 -6.27
C LYS A 61 0.81 -2.71 -5.95
N PHE A 62 -0.12 -2.53 -5.01
CA PHE A 62 -0.50 -1.23 -4.51
C PHE A 62 0.70 -0.49 -3.87
N GLU A 63 1.56 -1.17 -3.11
CA GLU A 63 2.74 -0.54 -2.52
C GLU A 63 3.73 -0.01 -3.55
N SER A 64 3.98 -0.76 -4.63
CA SER A 64 4.83 -0.29 -5.72
C SER A 64 4.25 0.97 -6.35
N PHE A 65 2.96 0.95 -6.70
CA PHE A 65 2.27 2.11 -7.26
C PHE A 65 2.26 3.31 -6.30
N TYR A 66 1.98 3.07 -5.02
CA TYR A 66 1.99 4.10 -3.99
C TYR A 66 3.36 4.75 -3.89
N SER A 67 4.43 3.95 -3.86
CA SER A 67 5.81 4.44 -3.76
C SER A 67 6.22 5.26 -4.99
N GLU A 68 5.84 4.84 -6.19
CA GLU A 68 6.04 5.61 -7.42
C GLU A 68 5.33 6.95 -7.37
N LYS A 69 4.06 6.99 -6.93
CA LYS A 69 3.31 8.25 -6.77
C LYS A 69 3.88 9.17 -5.69
N GLN A 70 4.36 8.61 -4.59
CA GLN A 70 5.07 9.41 -3.59
C GLN A 70 6.37 9.96 -4.16
N TYR A 71 7.14 9.16 -4.91
CA TYR A 71 8.37 9.62 -5.54
C TYR A 71 8.11 10.75 -6.55
N GLU A 72 7.13 10.58 -7.45
CA GLU A 72 6.71 11.62 -8.41
C GLU A 72 6.30 12.92 -7.72
N ALA A 73 5.63 12.84 -6.57
CA ALA A 73 5.17 14.00 -5.81
C ALA A 73 6.30 14.72 -5.04
N HIS A 74 7.37 14.00 -4.71
CA HIS A 74 8.53 14.54 -3.99
C HIS A 74 9.72 14.86 -4.90
N GLN A 75 9.64 14.56 -6.20
CA GLN A 75 10.64 15.02 -7.15
C GLN A 75 10.60 16.55 -7.27
N ASP A 76 11.76 17.17 -7.08
CA ASP A 76 11.96 18.60 -7.30
C ASP A 76 11.61 18.95 -8.76
N PRO A 77 10.74 19.95 -9.02
CA PRO A 77 10.39 20.36 -10.38
C PRO A 77 11.60 20.65 -11.27
N HIS A 78 12.74 21.06 -10.70
CA HIS A 78 13.95 21.40 -11.46
C HIS A 78 14.73 20.18 -11.95
N LEU A 79 14.60 19.02 -11.31
CA LEU A 79 15.27 17.77 -11.72
C LEU A 79 14.59 17.12 -12.94
N LYS A 80 13.27 17.29 -13.08
CA LYS A 80 12.51 16.81 -14.25
C LYS A 80 12.99 17.39 -15.58
N ILE A 81 13.45 18.64 -15.57
CA ILE A 81 13.92 19.33 -16.78
C ILE A 81 15.26 18.73 -17.28
N LEU A 82 16.06 18.13 -16.39
CA LEU A 82 17.37 17.59 -16.75
C LEU A 82 17.30 16.16 -17.31
N GLU A 83 16.27 15.38 -16.99
CA GLU A 83 16.05 14.03 -17.53
C GLU A 83 15.32 14.03 -18.89
N GLU A 84 14.68 15.15 -19.27
CA GLU A 84 14.02 15.34 -20.58
C GLU A 84 14.94 15.97 -21.65
N MET A 85 16.20 16.27 -21.34
CA MET A 85 17.25 16.72 -22.28
C MET A 85 18.18 15.58 -22.71
#